data_AF-A0A2V8MSJ6-F1
#
_entry.id   AF-A0A2V8MSJ6-F1
#
_cell.length_a   1.000
_cell.length_b   1.000
_cell.length_c   1.000
_cell.angle_alpha   90.00
_cell.angle_beta   90.00
_cell.angle_gamma   90.00
#
_symmetry.space_group_name_H-M   'P 1'
#
loop_
_entity.id
_entity.type
_entity.pdbx_description
1 polymer ?
#
loop_
_entity_poly.entity_id
_entity_poly.type
_entity_poly.pdbx_seq_one_letter_code
_entity_poly.pdbx_strand_id
1 'polypeptide(L)'
;MRLRTPPACASLQQRHKGAKADIISGMRLQAWLFLLIGFAIGFGTIYTWTKQRAPDVVRATPLPVDPNVPTDLSAAGRSSSSGPAAPPVDMARVQELTKKIKQNPRDFDSVVELANLNFDQKNYTDAINLYKKALEIRPDALNVHTDMGTAMFYQNRFDDAIAEFQQILKADPNNAQALFNLGVTMLHGKNDPKRAIEYWERMVETNPDHPQAAFVKEQIQKLKEQSKQP
;
A
#
# COMPACT_ATOMS: atom_id res chain seq x y z
N MET A 1 50.57 -50.26 55.29
CA MET A 1 49.51 -49.28 55.62
C MET A 1 48.41 -49.44 54.58
N ARG A 2 47.19 -49.77 55.00
CA ARG A 2 46.11 -50.28 54.12
C ARG A 2 45.50 -49.15 53.26
N LEU A 3 45.52 -49.30 51.94
CA LEU A 3 44.69 -48.51 51.03
C LEU A 3 43.36 -49.24 50.84
N ARG A 4 42.32 -48.77 51.54
CA ARG A 4 40.92 -49.11 51.29
C ARG A 4 40.38 -48.11 50.27
N THR A 5 39.98 -48.59 49.10
CA THR A 5 39.14 -47.85 48.17
C THR A 5 37.66 -47.99 48.59
N PRO A 6 36.85 -46.91 48.57
CA PRO A 6 35.44 -46.93 48.97
C PRO A 6 34.49 -47.36 47.83
N PRO A 7 33.29 -47.88 48.14
CA PRO A 7 32.26 -48.23 47.17
C PRO A 7 31.34 -47.05 46.78
N ALA A 8 30.63 -47.27 45.67
CA ALA A 8 29.77 -46.37 44.91
C ALA A 8 28.68 -45.63 45.72
N CYS A 9 28.46 -44.36 45.36
CA CYS A 9 27.35 -43.54 45.83
C CYS A 9 26.29 -43.45 44.72
N ALA A 10 25.28 -44.33 44.79
CA ALA A 10 24.06 -44.23 44.02
C ALA A 10 22.96 -43.66 44.93
N SER A 11 22.51 -42.43 44.68
CA SER A 11 21.18 -41.90 45.06
C SER A 11 21.15 -40.37 45.01
N LEU A 12 20.87 -39.76 43.84
CA LEU A 12 20.43 -38.35 43.78
C LEU A 12 19.83 -37.93 42.44
N GLN A 13 19.11 -38.81 41.73
CA GLN A 13 18.53 -38.45 40.42
C GLN A 13 17.09 -38.95 40.19
N GLN A 14 16.26 -38.95 41.23
CA GLN A 14 14.86 -39.43 41.12
C GLN A 14 13.80 -38.57 41.84
N ARG A 15 14.05 -37.27 42.08
CA ARG A 15 13.09 -36.42 42.81
C ARG A 15 12.44 -35.24 42.06
N HIS A 16 12.67 -35.07 40.75
CA HIS A 16 12.19 -33.86 40.04
C HIS A 16 11.20 -34.06 38.88
N LYS A 17 10.73 -35.29 38.58
CA LYS A 17 9.79 -35.54 37.47
C LYS A 17 8.31 -35.69 37.85
N GLY A 18 7.95 -35.71 39.14
CA GLY A 18 6.57 -35.95 39.59
C GLY A 18 5.64 -34.73 39.66
N ALA A 19 6.16 -33.53 39.95
CA ALA A 19 5.30 -32.40 40.35
C ALA A 19 4.53 -31.69 39.23
N LYS A 20 4.85 -31.92 37.94
CA LYS A 20 4.16 -31.26 36.82
C LYS A 20 2.99 -32.07 36.24
N ALA A 21 2.96 -33.39 36.47
CA ALA A 21 1.92 -34.27 35.91
C ALA A 21 0.63 -34.31 36.75
N ASP A 22 0.70 -33.93 38.03
CA ASP A 22 -0.43 -34.05 38.97
C ASP A 22 -1.42 -32.89 38.93
N ILE A 23 -1.02 -31.70 38.46
CA ILE A 23 -1.92 -30.53 38.39
C ILE A 23 -3.02 -30.74 37.33
N ILE A 24 -2.68 -31.43 36.24
CA ILE A 24 -3.61 -31.68 35.12
C ILE A 24 -4.58 -32.82 35.46
N SER A 25 -4.12 -33.81 36.22
CA SER A 25 -4.86 -35.06 36.47
C SER A 25 -5.90 -34.96 37.60
N GLY A 26 -5.83 -33.92 38.45
CA GLY A 26 -6.76 -33.70 39.57
C GLY A 26 -7.90 -32.70 39.30
N MET A 27 -7.93 -32.06 38.14
CA MET A 27 -8.87 -30.98 37.85
C MET A 27 -10.21 -31.56 37.38
N ARG A 28 -11.28 -31.38 38.18
CA ARG A 28 -12.64 -31.87 37.87
C ARG A 28 -13.03 -31.40 36.46
N LEU A 29 -13.63 -32.28 35.65
CA LEU A 29 -14.05 -31.99 34.26
C LEU A 29 -14.84 -30.68 34.12
N GLN A 30 -15.59 -30.33 35.17
CA GLN A 30 -16.36 -29.09 35.30
C GLN A 30 -15.48 -27.82 35.28
N ALA A 31 -14.27 -27.86 35.83
CA ALA A 31 -13.32 -26.74 35.79
C ALA A 31 -12.73 -26.53 34.38
N TRP A 32 -12.52 -27.59 33.60
CA TRP A 32 -12.14 -27.50 32.19
C TRP A 32 -13.26 -26.88 31.34
N LEU A 33 -14.51 -27.25 31.60
CA LEU A 33 -15.68 -26.64 30.97
C LEU A 33 -15.76 -25.13 31.24
N PHE A 34 -15.57 -24.69 32.48
CA PHE A 34 -15.56 -23.25 32.80
C PHE A 34 -14.39 -22.50 32.14
N LEU A 35 -13.21 -23.11 32.06
CA LEU A 35 -12.05 -22.51 31.39
C LEU A 35 -12.28 -22.35 29.87
N LEU A 36 -12.84 -23.37 29.22
CA LEU A 36 -13.14 -23.33 27.78
C LEU A 36 -14.29 -22.37 27.45
N ILE A 37 -15.34 -22.33 28.29
CA ILE A 37 -16.46 -21.39 28.12
C ILE A 37 -15.98 -19.94 28.34
N GLY A 38 -15.17 -19.71 29.39
CA GLY A 38 -14.56 -18.41 29.65
C GLY A 38 -13.63 -17.95 28.52
N PHE A 39 -12.83 -18.86 27.96
CA PHE A 39 -12.00 -18.60 26.79
C PHE A 39 -12.84 -18.28 25.55
N ALA A 40 -13.93 -19.01 25.30
CA ALA A 40 -14.82 -18.74 24.16
C ALA A 40 -15.54 -17.38 24.26
N ILE A 41 -16.00 -17.01 25.46
CA ILE A 41 -16.65 -15.71 25.70
C ILE A 41 -15.64 -14.56 25.65
N GLY A 42 -14.45 -14.75 26.25
CA GLY A 42 -13.37 -13.77 26.20
C GLY A 42 -12.82 -13.56 24.78
N PHE A 43 -12.63 -14.64 24.02
CA PHE A 43 -12.17 -14.56 22.64
C PHE A 43 -13.27 -14.02 21.72
N GLY A 44 -14.55 -14.33 21.94
CA GLY A 44 -15.66 -13.77 21.17
C GLY A 44 -15.83 -12.26 21.39
N THR A 45 -15.67 -11.79 22.62
CA THR A 45 -15.71 -10.35 22.94
C THR A 45 -14.49 -9.61 22.40
N ILE A 46 -13.29 -10.19 22.47
CA ILE A 46 -12.08 -9.62 21.83
C ILE A 46 -12.20 -9.67 20.31
N TYR A 47 -12.70 -10.75 19.72
CA TYR A 47 -12.86 -10.90 18.26
C TYR A 47 -13.90 -9.94 17.69
N THR A 48 -15.01 -9.72 18.40
CA THR A 48 -16.00 -8.73 17.98
C THR A 48 -15.49 -7.29 18.18
N TRP A 49 -14.73 -7.02 19.25
CA TRP A 49 -14.12 -5.71 19.49
C TRP A 49 -12.99 -5.38 18.51
N THR A 50 -12.15 -6.35 18.11
CA THR A 50 -11.11 -6.17 17.08
C THR A 50 -11.72 -5.99 15.68
N LYS A 51 -12.84 -6.65 15.39
CA LYS A 51 -13.55 -6.49 14.12
C LYS A 51 -14.30 -5.15 14.03
N GLN A 52 -14.78 -4.61 15.15
CA GLN A 52 -15.40 -3.27 15.22
C GLN A 52 -14.38 -2.13 15.28
N ARG A 53 -13.14 -2.39 15.73
CA ARG A 53 -12.02 -1.43 15.75
C ARG A 53 -11.05 -1.59 14.58
N ALA A 54 -11.37 -2.38 13.57
CA ALA A 54 -10.74 -2.14 12.27
C ALA A 54 -11.23 -0.74 11.85
N PRO A 55 -10.38 0.32 11.91
CA PRO A 55 -10.76 1.58 11.30
C PRO A 55 -11.14 1.22 9.88
N ASP A 56 -12.29 1.73 9.41
CA ASP A 56 -12.72 1.61 8.03
C ASP A 56 -11.48 1.65 7.17
N VAL A 57 -11.14 0.47 6.61
CA VAL A 57 -9.99 0.29 5.72
C VAL A 57 -9.97 1.54 4.89
N VAL A 58 -8.92 2.34 5.04
CA VAL A 58 -8.75 3.63 4.37
C VAL A 58 -9.17 3.38 2.94
N ARG A 59 -10.44 3.67 2.64
CA ARG A 59 -10.89 3.87 1.30
C ARG A 59 -10.11 5.12 1.05
N ALA A 60 -8.94 4.96 0.43
CA ALA A 60 -8.30 6.03 -0.27
C ALA A 60 -9.46 6.61 -1.05
N THR A 61 -10.01 7.72 -0.55
CA THR A 61 -11.02 8.48 -1.27
C THR A 61 -10.31 8.66 -2.60
N PRO A 62 -10.76 8.01 -3.69
CA PRO A 62 -10.06 8.13 -4.94
C PRO A 62 -9.94 9.64 -5.14
N LEU A 63 -8.72 10.11 -5.32
CA LEU A 63 -8.47 11.53 -5.56
C LEU A 63 -9.52 11.97 -6.58
N PRO A 64 -10.25 13.07 -6.34
CA PRO A 64 -11.21 13.53 -7.31
C PRO A 64 -10.43 13.95 -8.55
N VAL A 65 -10.25 12.99 -9.46
CA VAL A 65 -9.84 13.24 -10.82
C VAL A 65 -11.07 13.82 -11.48
N ASP A 66 -11.07 15.14 -11.65
CA ASP A 66 -12.13 15.82 -12.38
C ASP A 66 -12.24 15.15 -13.77
N PRO A 67 -13.41 14.58 -14.14
CA PRO A 67 -13.58 13.90 -15.41
C PRO A 67 -13.46 14.83 -16.63
N ASN A 68 -13.37 16.15 -16.41
CA ASN A 68 -13.18 17.15 -17.46
C ASN A 68 -11.73 17.65 -17.59
N VAL A 69 -10.75 17.09 -16.87
CA VAL A 69 -9.33 17.32 -17.17
C VAL A 69 -8.99 16.54 -18.46
N PRO A 70 -8.55 17.19 -19.55
CA PRO A 70 -8.03 16.49 -20.70
C PRO A 70 -6.72 15.81 -20.28
N THR A 71 -6.78 14.50 -20.04
CA THR A 71 -5.58 13.66 -19.86
C THR A 71 -5.00 13.21 -21.21
N ASP A 72 -5.28 13.94 -22.29
CA ASP A 72 -5.07 13.49 -23.66
C ASP A 72 -3.74 13.95 -24.26
N LEU A 73 -2.73 13.10 -24.12
CA LEU A 73 -1.95 12.68 -25.30
C LEU A 73 -2.24 11.22 -25.70
N SER A 74 -3.29 10.61 -25.15
CA SER A 74 -3.81 9.34 -25.67
C SER A 74 -5.34 9.33 -25.67
N ALA A 75 -5.91 9.95 -26.70
CA ALA A 75 -7.34 9.88 -26.95
C ALA A 75 -7.74 8.46 -27.40
N ALA A 76 -8.36 7.70 -26.50
CA ALA A 76 -9.33 6.67 -26.84
C ALA A 76 -10.32 6.50 -25.66
N GLY A 77 -11.35 7.36 -25.66
CA GLY A 77 -12.63 7.29 -24.96
C GLY A 77 -12.73 6.57 -23.61
N ARG A 78 -12.90 7.33 -22.52
CA ARG A 78 -13.59 6.84 -21.31
C ARG A 78 -14.46 7.94 -20.70
N SER A 79 -15.75 7.62 -20.58
CA SER A 79 -16.80 8.42 -19.95
C SER A 79 -16.67 8.44 -18.42
N SER A 80 -17.17 9.52 -17.83
CA SER A 80 -17.15 9.96 -16.44
C SER A 80 -17.77 9.02 -15.39
N SER A 81 -17.16 9.06 -14.20
CA SER A 81 -17.72 9.06 -12.83
C SER A 81 -18.82 8.05 -12.42
N SER A 82 -18.53 7.35 -11.31
CA SER A 82 -19.26 6.22 -10.68
C SER A 82 -19.04 4.87 -11.39
N GLY A 83 -17.83 4.32 -11.24
CA GLY A 83 -17.39 3.18 -12.05
C GLY A 83 -18.08 1.86 -11.67
N PRO A 84 -18.68 1.12 -12.64
CA PRO A 84 -18.96 -0.31 -12.47
C PRO A 84 -17.66 -1.06 -12.17
N ALA A 85 -17.77 -2.32 -11.70
CA ALA A 85 -16.62 -3.23 -11.61
C ALA A 85 -15.71 -3.02 -12.84
N ALA A 86 -14.40 -2.86 -12.62
CA ALA A 86 -13.43 -2.63 -13.68
C ALA A 86 -13.79 -3.55 -14.87
N PRO A 87 -13.88 -3.02 -16.09
CA PRO A 87 -14.35 -3.79 -17.24
C PRO A 87 -13.65 -5.14 -17.22
N PRO A 88 -14.38 -6.25 -17.39
CA PRO A 88 -13.81 -7.59 -17.26
C PRO A 88 -12.54 -7.63 -18.07
N VAL A 89 -11.47 -8.08 -17.42
CA VAL A 89 -10.12 -8.08 -18.01
C VAL A 89 -10.22 -8.61 -19.42
N ASP A 90 -9.80 -7.81 -20.39
CA ASP A 90 -9.63 -8.30 -21.73
C ASP A 90 -8.40 -9.22 -21.73
N MET A 91 -8.64 -10.46 -21.32
CA MET A 91 -7.62 -11.50 -21.26
C MET A 91 -7.04 -11.76 -22.65
N ALA A 92 -7.80 -11.49 -23.72
CA ALA A 92 -7.29 -11.57 -25.07
C ALA A 92 -6.24 -10.47 -25.30
N ARG A 93 -6.51 -9.24 -24.86
CA ARG A 93 -5.54 -8.14 -24.93
C ARG A 93 -4.28 -8.42 -24.13
N VAL A 94 -4.41 -8.94 -22.90
CA VAL A 94 -3.25 -9.34 -22.08
C VAL A 94 -2.40 -10.41 -22.79
N GLN A 95 -3.04 -11.42 -23.39
CA GLN A 95 -2.35 -12.48 -24.14
C GLN A 95 -1.67 -11.94 -25.40
N GLU A 96 -2.34 -11.06 -26.15
CA GLU A 96 -1.82 -10.40 -27.33
C GLU A 96 -0.56 -9.58 -27.01
N LEU A 97 -0.64 -8.71 -25.99
CA LEU A 97 0.48 -7.89 -25.53
C LEU A 97 1.62 -8.77 -25.03
N THR A 98 1.33 -9.83 -24.27
CA THR A 98 2.35 -10.77 -23.81
C THR A 98 3.06 -11.46 -24.98
N LYS A 99 2.33 -11.85 -26.02
CA LYS A 99 2.92 -12.42 -27.25
C LYS A 99 3.78 -11.39 -27.98
N LYS A 100 3.31 -10.14 -28.10
CA LYS A 100 4.03 -9.04 -28.75
C LYS A 100 5.33 -8.72 -28.02
N ILE A 101 5.31 -8.65 -26.69
CA ILE A 101 6.51 -8.46 -25.85
C ILE A 101 7.48 -9.64 -25.97
N LYS A 102 6.99 -10.88 -26.08
CA LYS A 102 7.86 -12.05 -26.33
C LYS A 102 8.58 -11.95 -27.67
N GLN A 103 7.91 -11.44 -28.70
CA GLN A 103 8.49 -11.26 -30.04
C GLN A 103 9.43 -10.05 -30.11
N ASN A 104 9.07 -8.96 -29.42
CA ASN A 104 9.87 -7.75 -29.32
C ASN A 104 9.92 -7.27 -27.86
N PRO A 105 10.92 -7.70 -27.07
CA PRO A 105 11.03 -7.34 -25.66
C PRO A 105 11.31 -5.85 -25.40
N ARG A 106 11.69 -5.09 -26.43
CA ARG A 106 11.94 -3.64 -26.35
C ARG A 106 10.78 -2.81 -26.90
N ASP A 107 9.62 -3.42 -27.16
CA ASP A 107 8.41 -2.70 -27.55
C ASP A 107 7.83 -1.95 -26.35
N PHE A 108 8.27 -0.71 -26.16
CA PHE A 108 7.88 0.12 -25.02
C PHE A 108 6.36 0.24 -24.89
N ASP A 109 5.64 0.51 -25.97
CA ASP A 109 4.22 0.83 -25.91
C ASP A 109 3.44 -0.40 -25.43
N SER A 110 3.80 -1.59 -25.91
CA SER A 110 3.20 -2.84 -25.43
C SER A 110 3.50 -3.12 -23.96
N VAL A 111 4.73 -2.82 -23.50
CA VAL A 111 5.13 -3.01 -22.10
C VAL A 111 4.35 -2.06 -21.18
N VAL A 112 4.24 -0.79 -21.54
CA VAL A 112 3.46 0.20 -20.78
C VAL A 112 1.98 -0.14 -20.79
N GLU A 113 1.42 -0.52 -21.93
CA GLU A 113 0.00 -0.91 -22.00
C GLU A 113 -0.29 -2.12 -21.10
N LEU A 114 0.57 -3.13 -21.10
CA LEU A 114 0.43 -4.27 -20.21
C LEU A 114 0.58 -3.86 -18.73
N ALA A 115 1.46 -2.91 -18.43
CA ALA A 115 1.62 -2.36 -17.09
C ALA A 115 0.34 -1.65 -16.61
N ASN A 116 -0.25 -0.81 -17.47
CA ASN A 116 -1.51 -0.10 -17.21
C ASN A 116 -2.67 -1.08 -16.98
N LEU A 117 -2.75 -2.16 -17.78
CA LEU A 117 -3.76 -3.20 -17.56
C LEU A 117 -3.59 -3.91 -16.21
N ASN A 118 -2.34 -4.16 -15.78
CA ASN A 118 -2.08 -4.72 -14.45
C ASN A 118 -2.42 -3.72 -13.34
N PHE A 119 -2.14 -2.43 -13.56
CA PHE A 119 -2.51 -1.37 -12.63
C PHE A 119 -4.03 -1.26 -12.47
N ASP A 120 -4.79 -1.26 -13.56
CA ASP A 120 -6.26 -1.25 -13.57
C ASP A 120 -6.86 -2.45 -12.81
N GLN A 121 -6.16 -3.59 -12.85
CA GLN A 121 -6.50 -4.81 -12.11
C GLN A 121 -6.04 -4.80 -10.65
N LYS A 122 -5.38 -3.73 -10.20
CA LYS A 122 -4.77 -3.60 -8.87
C LYS A 122 -3.63 -4.60 -8.63
N ASN A 123 -3.09 -5.20 -9.69
CA ASN A 123 -1.88 -6.02 -9.67
C ASN A 123 -0.65 -5.11 -9.67
N TYR A 124 -0.54 -4.25 -8.65
CA TYR A 124 0.45 -3.18 -8.61
C TYR A 124 1.90 -3.67 -8.67
N THR A 125 2.18 -4.88 -8.15
CA THR A 125 3.52 -5.46 -8.19
C THR A 125 3.96 -5.75 -9.63
N ASP A 126 3.07 -6.33 -10.42
CA ASP A 126 3.33 -6.65 -11.82
C ASP A 126 3.39 -5.37 -12.67
N ALA A 127 2.51 -4.40 -12.39
CA ALA A 127 2.56 -3.09 -13.00
C ALA A 127 3.90 -2.40 -12.77
N ILE A 128 4.38 -2.34 -11.52
CA ILE A 128 5.69 -1.75 -11.17
C ILE A 128 6.83 -2.47 -11.90
N ASN A 129 6.82 -3.80 -11.97
CA ASN A 129 7.85 -4.56 -12.69
C ASN A 129 7.86 -4.26 -14.20
N LEU A 130 6.68 -4.08 -14.79
CA LEU A 130 6.56 -3.71 -16.20
C LEU A 130 6.96 -2.24 -16.45
N TYR A 131 6.57 -1.31 -15.57
CA TYR A 131 7.04 0.07 -15.66
C TYR A 131 8.55 0.20 -15.53
N LYS A 132 9.20 -0.57 -14.65
CA LYS A 132 10.66 -0.64 -14.58
C LYS A 132 11.27 -1.08 -15.91
N LYS A 133 10.72 -2.12 -16.56
CA LYS A 133 11.15 -2.53 -17.90
C LYS A 133 10.92 -1.45 -18.95
N ALA A 134 9.82 -0.72 -18.88
CA ALA A 134 9.56 0.41 -19.77
C ALA A 134 10.63 1.50 -19.59
N LEU A 135 11.02 1.81 -18.35
CA LEU A 135 12.09 2.77 -18.04
C LEU A 135 13.49 2.29 -18.44
N GLU A 136 13.74 0.97 -18.45
CA GLU A 136 14.97 0.40 -19.04
C GLU A 136 15.04 0.61 -20.56
N ILE A 137 13.89 0.72 -21.23
CA ILE A 137 13.80 0.97 -22.68
C ILE A 137 13.86 2.47 -22.98
N ARG A 138 13.07 3.29 -22.24
CA ARG A 138 13.04 4.76 -22.33
C ARG A 138 13.16 5.38 -20.93
N PRO A 139 14.37 5.75 -20.48
CA PRO A 139 14.60 6.27 -19.13
C PRO A 139 13.98 7.65 -18.83
N ASP A 140 13.58 8.39 -19.86
CA ASP A 140 13.06 9.76 -19.80
C ASP A 140 11.53 9.83 -19.88
N ALA A 141 10.84 8.69 -19.85
CA ALA A 141 9.39 8.62 -19.93
C ALA A 141 8.71 9.08 -18.62
N LEU A 142 8.48 10.40 -18.48
CA LEU A 142 7.91 11.01 -17.27
C LEU A 142 6.49 10.51 -16.92
N ASN A 143 5.70 10.13 -17.93
CA ASN A 143 4.39 9.50 -17.70
C ASN A 143 4.55 8.15 -16.97
N VAL A 144 5.56 7.36 -17.31
CA VAL A 144 5.83 6.08 -16.65
C VAL A 144 6.28 6.28 -15.20
N HIS A 145 7.09 7.31 -14.92
CA HIS A 145 7.40 7.69 -13.53
C HIS A 145 6.14 8.05 -12.74
N THR A 146 5.18 8.74 -13.37
CA THR A 146 3.89 9.09 -12.74
C THR A 146 3.07 7.84 -12.41
N ASP A 147 2.93 6.92 -13.36
CA ASP A 147 2.12 5.71 -13.20
C ASP A 147 2.78 4.74 -12.21
N MET A 148 4.10 4.60 -12.26
CA MET A 148 4.86 3.77 -11.33
C MET A 148 4.82 4.33 -9.90
N GLY A 149 4.98 5.65 -9.73
CA GLY A 149 4.82 6.30 -8.43
C GLY A 149 3.42 6.11 -7.85
N THR A 150 2.39 6.21 -8.68
CA THR A 150 1.00 5.96 -8.27
C THR A 150 0.80 4.50 -7.84
N ALA A 151 1.36 3.54 -8.58
CA ALA A 151 1.31 2.12 -8.21
C ALA A 151 2.01 1.86 -6.87
N MET A 152 3.15 2.50 -6.62
CA MET A 152 3.88 2.43 -5.36
C MET A 152 3.08 3.04 -4.19
N PHE A 153 2.39 4.16 -4.42
CA PHE A 153 1.49 4.76 -3.44
C PHE A 153 0.40 3.78 -3.01
N TYR A 154 -0.27 3.10 -3.95
CA TYR A 154 -1.28 2.09 -3.63
C TYR A 154 -0.74 0.84 -2.91
N GLN A 155 0.57 0.60 -2.99
CA GLN A 155 1.27 -0.43 -2.20
C GLN A 155 1.75 0.07 -0.83
N ASN A 156 1.43 1.30 -0.44
CA ASN A 156 1.97 1.98 0.74
C ASN A 156 3.49 2.17 0.72
N ARG A 157 4.11 2.12 -0.47
CA ARG A 157 5.54 2.37 -0.68
C ARG A 157 5.76 3.86 -0.94
N PHE A 158 5.44 4.67 0.07
CA PHE A 158 5.36 6.13 -0.09
C PHE A 158 6.71 6.79 -0.39
N ASP A 159 7.80 6.32 0.23
CA ASP A 159 9.14 6.88 -0.04
C ASP A 159 9.59 6.59 -1.47
N ASP A 160 9.27 5.42 -2.00
CA ASP A 160 9.55 5.07 -3.40
C ASP A 160 8.68 5.92 -4.35
N ALA A 161 7.38 6.08 -4.04
CA ALA A 161 6.48 6.94 -4.82
C ALA A 161 6.99 8.39 -4.88
N ILE A 162 7.44 8.93 -3.75
CA ILE A 162 8.06 10.27 -3.68
C ILE A 162 9.28 10.35 -4.59
N ALA A 163 10.15 9.33 -4.57
CA ALA A 163 11.34 9.31 -5.41
C ALA A 163 11.00 9.36 -6.90
N GLU A 164 9.96 8.63 -7.34
CA GLU A 164 9.49 8.64 -8.73
C GLU A 164 8.91 10.01 -9.13
N PHE A 165 8.05 10.60 -8.30
CA PHE A 165 7.51 11.93 -8.58
C PHE A 165 8.59 13.01 -8.59
N GLN A 166 9.64 12.86 -7.77
CA GLN A 166 10.80 13.75 -7.80
C GLN A 166 11.62 13.64 -9.09
N GLN A 167 11.64 12.49 -9.78
CA GLN A 167 12.28 12.42 -11.10
C GLN A 167 11.59 13.33 -12.11
N ILE A 168 10.26 13.41 -12.05
CA ILE A 168 9.47 14.32 -12.91
C ILE A 168 9.86 15.77 -12.60
N LEU A 169 9.94 16.14 -11.31
CA LEU A 169 10.32 17.49 -10.90
C LEU A 169 11.77 17.87 -11.25
N LYS A 170 12.66 16.91 -11.52
CA LYS A 170 14.01 17.22 -12.02
C LYS A 170 13.97 17.67 -13.48
N ALA A 171 13.06 17.11 -14.28
CA ALA A 171 12.89 17.47 -15.69
C ALA A 171 12.00 18.71 -15.86
N ASP A 172 10.89 18.76 -15.12
CA ASP A 172 9.95 19.86 -15.08
C ASP A 172 9.65 20.23 -13.61
N PRO A 173 10.38 21.22 -13.06
CA PRO A 173 10.22 21.62 -11.66
C PRO A 173 8.79 22.04 -11.30
N ASN A 174 8.00 22.52 -12.26
CA ASN A 174 6.68 23.06 -12.01
C ASN A 174 5.57 22.13 -12.49
N ASN A 175 5.89 20.85 -12.74
CA ASN A 175 4.92 19.88 -13.22
C ASN A 175 3.74 19.74 -12.24
N ALA A 176 2.56 20.18 -12.67
CA ALA A 176 1.37 20.22 -11.82
C ALA A 176 1.00 18.83 -11.27
N GLN A 177 1.06 17.80 -12.11
CA GLN A 177 0.69 16.44 -11.74
C GLN A 177 1.64 15.85 -10.68
N ALA A 178 2.94 16.04 -10.84
CA ALA A 178 3.92 15.58 -9.85
C ALA A 178 3.80 16.32 -8.52
N LEU A 179 3.59 17.64 -8.54
CA LEU A 179 3.35 18.43 -7.32
C LEU A 179 2.07 18.01 -6.61
N PHE A 180 0.99 17.76 -7.37
CA PHE A 180 -0.26 17.23 -6.84
C PHE A 180 -0.06 15.87 -6.15
N ASN A 181 0.56 14.93 -6.85
CA ASN A 181 0.82 13.57 -6.36
C ASN A 181 1.75 13.56 -5.14
N LEU A 182 2.76 14.44 -5.10
CA LEU A 182 3.60 14.62 -3.93
C LEU A 182 2.77 15.13 -2.75
N GLY A 183 1.95 16.16 -2.93
CA GLY A 183 1.09 16.67 -1.85
C GLY A 183 0.15 15.59 -1.29
N VAL A 184 -0.47 14.80 -2.17
CA VAL A 184 -1.27 13.62 -1.79
C VAL A 184 -0.45 12.60 -1.00
N THR A 185 0.75 12.27 -1.47
CA THR A 185 1.62 11.29 -0.83
C THR A 185 2.08 11.76 0.54
N MET A 186 2.37 13.06 0.70
CA MET A 186 2.72 13.63 2.00
C MET A 186 1.54 13.60 2.96
N LEU A 187 0.35 13.98 2.51
CA LEU A 187 -0.84 14.01 3.35
C LEU A 187 -1.28 12.61 3.79
N HIS A 188 -1.48 11.70 2.84
CA HIS A 188 -2.08 10.40 3.12
C HIS A 188 -1.08 9.30 3.41
N GLY A 189 0.14 9.39 2.87
CA GLY A 189 1.17 8.38 3.04
C GLY A 189 2.12 8.68 4.20
N LYS A 190 2.60 9.92 4.29
CA LYS A 190 3.54 10.35 5.34
C LYS A 190 2.86 10.99 6.55
N ASN A 191 1.55 11.26 6.47
CA ASN A 191 0.81 12.01 7.49
C ASN A 191 1.47 13.36 7.82
N ASP A 192 1.99 14.04 6.78
CA ASP A 192 2.67 15.32 6.85
C ASP A 192 1.86 16.38 6.11
N PRO A 193 0.81 16.94 6.76
CA PRO A 193 -0.04 17.95 6.14
C PRO A 193 0.72 19.25 5.84
N LYS A 194 1.80 19.54 6.57
CA LYS A 194 2.62 20.73 6.33
C LYS A 194 3.31 20.65 4.97
N ARG A 195 4.04 19.55 4.70
CA ARG A 195 4.68 19.36 3.39
C ARG A 195 3.68 19.15 2.27
N ALA A 196 2.50 18.58 2.57
CA ALA A 196 1.43 18.50 1.58
C ALA A 196 1.00 19.89 1.09
N ILE A 197 0.77 20.82 2.03
CA ILE A 197 0.44 22.22 1.72
C ILE A 197 1.57 22.86 0.91
N GLU A 198 2.85 22.67 1.27
CA GLU A 198 3.98 23.26 0.54
C GLU A 198 3.99 22.86 -0.95
N TYR A 199 3.80 21.58 -1.27
CA TYR A 199 3.75 21.12 -2.66
C TYR A 199 2.51 21.63 -3.41
N TRP A 200 1.36 21.64 -2.74
CA TRP A 200 0.10 22.09 -3.32
C TRP A 200 0.04 23.60 -3.53
N GLU A 201 0.63 24.41 -2.64
CA GLU A 201 0.81 25.85 -2.83
C GLU A 201 1.67 26.12 -4.07
N ARG A 202 2.81 25.43 -4.18
CA ARG A 202 3.66 25.54 -5.36
C ARG A 202 2.94 25.15 -6.64
N MET A 203 2.11 24.10 -6.62
CA MET A 203 1.29 23.69 -7.77
C MET A 203 0.37 24.84 -8.22
N VAL A 204 -0.38 25.44 -7.30
CA VAL A 204 -1.38 26.47 -7.64
C VAL A 204 -0.75 27.81 -8.00
N GLU A 205 0.43 28.12 -7.47
CA GLU A 205 1.22 29.31 -7.81
C GLU A 205 1.80 29.21 -9.22
N THR A 206 2.34 28.05 -9.57
CA THR A 206 3.02 27.84 -10.86
C THR A 206 2.08 27.41 -11.98
N ASN A 207 0.90 26.88 -11.64
CA ASN A 207 -0.12 26.41 -12.59
C ASN A 207 -1.53 26.91 -12.20
N PRO A 208 -1.78 28.23 -12.23
CA PRO A 208 -3.02 28.82 -11.74
C PRO A 208 -4.27 28.36 -12.52
N ASP A 209 -4.12 28.02 -13.79
CA ASP A 209 -5.19 27.57 -14.70
C ASP A 209 -5.32 26.05 -14.79
N HIS A 210 -4.55 25.29 -13.99
CA HIS A 210 -4.65 23.82 -14.00
C HIS A 210 -6.05 23.40 -13.52
N PRO A 211 -6.71 22.41 -14.14
CA PRO A 211 -8.08 22.02 -13.78
C PRO A 211 -8.26 21.63 -12.32
N GLN A 212 -7.22 21.04 -11.69
CA GLN A 212 -7.25 20.67 -10.27
C GLN A 212 -6.90 21.84 -9.32
N ALA A 213 -6.50 23.01 -9.82
CA ALA A 213 -6.01 24.09 -8.96
C ALA A 213 -7.08 24.59 -7.99
N ALA A 214 -8.34 24.68 -8.43
CA ALA A 214 -9.46 25.07 -7.56
C ALA A 214 -9.68 24.06 -6.42
N PHE A 215 -9.70 22.77 -6.75
CA PHE A 215 -9.81 21.69 -5.77
C PHE A 215 -8.66 21.75 -4.75
N VAL A 216 -7.42 21.93 -5.23
CA VAL A 216 -6.23 21.99 -4.37
C VAL A 216 -6.25 23.20 -3.43
N LYS A 217 -6.69 24.37 -3.92
CA LYS A 217 -6.89 25.57 -3.07
C LYS A 217 -7.87 25.30 -1.92
N GLU A 218 -8.97 24.59 -2.20
CA GLU A 218 -9.94 24.19 -1.17
C GLU A 218 -9.31 23.26 -0.12
N GLN A 219 -8.52 22.28 -0.56
CA GLN A 219 -7.83 21.36 0.37
C GLN A 219 -6.81 22.09 1.24
N ILE A 220 -6.02 23.00 0.67
CA ILE A 220 -5.07 23.82 1.43
C ILE A 220 -5.80 24.60 2.52
N GLN A 221 -6.92 25.25 2.20
CA GLN A 221 -7.70 26.03 3.16
C GLN A 221 -8.21 25.16 4.31
N LYS A 222 -8.79 24.00 4.00
CA LYS A 222 -9.30 23.04 5.00
C LYS A 222 -8.19 22.58 5.95
N LEU A 223 -7.02 22.21 5.43
CA LEU A 223 -5.89 21.77 6.25
C LEU A 223 -5.37 22.90 7.15
N LYS A 224 -5.31 24.14 6.63
CA LYS A 224 -4.93 25.31 7.43
C LYS A 224 -5.94 25.59 8.55
N GLU A 225 -7.23 25.47 8.29
CA GLU A 225 -8.27 25.64 9.32
C GLU A 225 -8.18 24.56 10.41
N GLN A 226 -7.99 23.30 10.03
CA GLN A 226 -7.81 22.19 10.97
C GLN A 226 -6.59 22.41 11.87
N SER A 227 -5.49 22.95 11.34
CA SER A 227 -4.30 23.27 12.14
C SER A 227 -4.50 24.39 13.18
N LYS A 228 -5.54 25.21 13.03
CA LYS A 228 -5.88 26.32 13.92
C LYS A 228 -6.87 25.94 15.02
N GLN A 229 -7.48 24.75 14.93
CA GLN A 229 -8.40 24.27 15.96
C GLN A 229 -7.59 23.70 17.13
N PRO A 230 -7.87 24.12 18.38
CA PRO A 230 -7.12 23.74 19.58
C PRO A 230 -7.33 22.29 20.01
#